data_AF-L1J9A6-F1
#
_entry.id   AF-L1J9A6-F1
#
_cell.length_a   1.000
_cell.length_b   1.000
_cell.length_c   1.000
_cell.angle_alpha   90.00
_cell.angle_beta   90.00
_cell.angle_gamma   90.00
#
_symmetry.space_group_name_H-M   'P 1'
#
loop_
_entity.id
_entity.type
_entity.pdbx_description
1 polymer ?
#
loop_
_entity_poly.entity_id
_entity_poly.type
_entity_poly.pdbx_seq_one_letter_code
_entity_poly.pdbx_strand_id
1 'polypeptide(L)'
;GRSVCEHGRRRSGCKACGGSSICEHGRVRSRCKACGGGSICEHGRVRSVCKACGGSSICEHGRVRSRCKACGGSSICEHGRQRSGCKACGGSSICEHGRVRSGCKACGGGSICEHGRVRSGCKECGAGS
;
A
#
# COMPACT_ATOMS: atom_id res chain seq x y z
N GLY A 1 17.31 4.67 29.82
CA GLY A 1 17.09 3.41 29.08
C GLY A 1 16.97 3.69 27.59
N ARG A 2 17.73 2.99 26.73
CA ARG A 2 17.72 3.26 25.28
C ARG A 2 16.35 2.94 24.68
N SER A 3 15.61 3.99 24.31
CA SER A 3 14.30 3.92 23.65
C SER A 3 14.35 3.20 22.28
N VAL A 4 15.54 3.01 21.72
CA VAL A 4 15.82 2.36 20.44
C VAL A 4 16.44 0.98 20.68
N CYS A 5 15.99 -0.04 19.96
CA CYS A 5 16.55 -1.40 19.98
C CYS A 5 17.71 -1.55 18.98
N GLU A 6 18.40 -2.70 18.99
CA GLU A 6 19.47 -3.04 18.04
C GLU A 6 19.04 -2.96 16.57
N HIS A 7 17.75 -3.14 16.28
CA HIS A 7 17.18 -3.00 14.94
C HIS A 7 16.99 -1.53 14.49
N GLY A 8 17.51 -0.55 15.22
CA GLY A 8 17.38 0.87 14.92
C GLY A 8 15.95 1.43 15.04
N ARG A 9 15.03 0.67 15.65
CA ARG A 9 13.61 1.05 15.82
C ARG A 9 13.30 1.37 17.28
N ARG A 10 12.29 2.22 17.52
CA ARG A 10 11.74 2.42 18.88
C ARG A 10 11.27 1.07 19.43
N ARG A 11 11.71 0.69 20.63
CA ARG A 11 11.44 -0.63 21.24
C ARG A 11 9.96 -0.98 21.23
N SER A 12 9.08 -0.04 21.58
CA SER A 12 7.63 -0.26 21.60
C SER A 12 7.02 -0.62 20.25
N GLY A 13 7.63 -0.19 19.13
CA GLY A 13 7.16 -0.47 17.77
C GLY A 13 7.96 -1.54 17.04
N CYS A 14 8.96 -2.16 17.68
CA CYS A 14 9.81 -3.14 17.03
C CYS A 14 9.13 -4.52 17.02
N LYS A 15 8.75 -5.00 15.83
CA LYS A 15 8.16 -6.33 15.65
C LYS A 15 9.10 -7.46 16.09
N ALA A 16 10.38 -7.36 15.75
CA ALA A 16 11.38 -8.38 16.11
C ALA A 16 11.61 -8.49 17.62
N CYS A 17 11.44 -7.39 18.36
CA CYS A 17 11.57 -7.37 19.82
C CYS A 17 10.23 -7.58 20.56
N GLY A 18 9.14 -7.91 19.85
CA GLY A 18 7.81 -8.04 20.48
C GLY A 18 7.32 -6.73 21.13
N GLY A 19 7.65 -5.59 20.54
CA GLY A 19 7.35 -4.27 21.12
C GLY A 19 5.88 -4.12 21.53
N SER A 20 5.64 -3.42 22.64
CA SER A 20 4.31 -3.31 23.28
C SER A 20 3.18 -2.82 22.37
N SER A 21 3.50 -2.06 21.32
CA SER A 21 2.53 -1.57 20.33
C SER A 21 2.21 -2.60 19.25
N ILE A 22 2.87 -3.76 19.23
CA ILE A 22 2.67 -4.85 18.28
C ILE A 22 1.79 -5.92 18.91
N CYS A 23 0.81 -6.42 18.17
CA CYS A 23 -0.03 -7.55 18.57
C CYS A 23 0.58 -8.89 18.14
N GLU A 24 0.00 -10.00 18.61
CA GLU A 24 0.36 -11.36 18.20
C GLU A 24 0.33 -11.59 16.68
N HIS A 25 -0.55 -10.88 15.97
CA HIS A 25 -0.61 -10.90 14.50
C HIS A 25 0.58 -10.17 13.83
N GLY A 26 1.53 -9.66 14.60
CA GLY A 26 2.69 -8.93 14.09
C GLY A 26 2.34 -7.60 13.44
N ARG A 27 1.20 -7.00 13.79
CA ARG A 27 0.71 -5.70 13.32
C ARG A 27 0.68 -4.70 14.47
N VAL A 28 0.69 -3.40 14.17
CA VAL A 28 0.46 -2.35 15.18
C VAL A 28 -0.94 -2.53 15.76
N ARG A 29 -1.05 -2.69 17.10
CA ARG A 29 -2.30 -2.99 17.84
C ARG A 29 -3.45 -2.08 17.42
N SER A 30 -3.24 -0.77 17.42
CA SER A 30 -4.27 0.21 17.05
C SER A 30 -4.80 0.08 15.62
N ARG A 31 -4.03 -0.54 14.71
CA ARG A 31 -4.39 -0.75 13.30
C ARG A 31 -4.72 -2.21 12.98
N CYS A 32 -4.72 -3.10 13.96
CA CYS A 32 -5.00 -4.51 13.74
C CYS A 32 -6.51 -4.76 13.72
N LYS A 33 -7.04 -5.18 12.57
CA LYS A 33 -8.46 -5.52 12.42
C LYS A 33 -8.88 -6.70 13.31
N ALA A 34 -8.07 -7.74 13.37
CA ALA A 34 -8.34 -8.93 14.19
C ALA A 34 -8.39 -8.62 15.70
N CYS A 35 -7.62 -7.63 16.16
CA CYS A 35 -7.64 -7.20 17.56
C CYS A 35 -8.66 -6.07 17.84
N GLY A 36 -9.49 -5.67 16.86
CA GLY A 36 -10.41 -4.54 17.03
C GLY A 36 -9.70 -3.21 17.33
N GLY A 37 -8.47 -3.02 16.81
CA GLY A 37 -7.65 -1.86 17.14
C GLY A 37 -8.38 -0.53 16.96
N GLY A 38 -8.18 0.43 17.88
CA GLY A 38 -8.99 1.66 17.94
C GLY A 38 -8.98 2.55 16.69
N SER A 39 -8.03 2.38 15.76
CA SER A 39 -8.05 3.06 14.46
C SER A 39 -8.96 2.38 13.43
N ILE A 40 -9.55 1.23 13.74
CA ILE A 40 -10.49 0.48 12.89
C ILE A 40 -11.91 0.88 13.28
N CYS A 41 -12.77 1.13 12.28
CA CYS A 41 -14.20 1.38 12.51
C CYS A 41 -15.01 0.08 12.41
N GLU A 42 -16.31 0.16 12.75
CA GLU A 42 -17.27 -0.95 12.65
C GLU A 42 -17.31 -1.60 11.25
N HIS A 43 -17.05 -0.84 10.19
CA HIS A 43 -16.95 -1.34 8.81
C HIS A 43 -15.66 -2.17 8.56
N GLY A 44 -14.82 -2.38 9.58
CA GLY A 44 -13.56 -3.11 9.45
C GLY A 44 -12.52 -2.40 8.58
N ARG A 45 -12.62 -1.07 8.45
CA ARG A 45 -11.70 -0.20 7.69
C ARG A 45 -10.97 0.74 8.65
N VAL A 46 -9.81 1.26 8.25
CA VAL A 46 -9.14 2.32 9.01
C VAL A 46 -10.02 3.58 9.00
N ARG A 47 -10.35 4.12 10.18
CA ARG A 47 -11.26 5.25 10.40
C ARG A 47 -10.96 6.44 9.51
N SER A 48 -9.69 6.84 9.41
CA SER A 48 -9.28 8.02 8.62
C SER A 48 -9.58 7.91 7.13
N VAL A 49 -9.70 6.70 6.57
CA VAL A 49 -9.97 6.47 5.14
C VAL A 49 -11.35 5.81 4.91
N CYS A 50 -12.17 5.65 5.94
CA CYS A 50 -13.49 5.06 5.79
C CYS A 50 -14.49 6.12 5.34
N LYS A 51 -15.03 5.98 4.12
CA LYS A 51 -16.03 6.90 3.55
C LYS A 51 -17.32 6.94 4.37
N ALA A 52 -17.83 5.78 4.78
CA ALA A 52 -19.06 5.67 5.56
C ALA A 52 -18.97 6.37 6.92
N CYS A 53 -17.76 6.47 7.50
CA CYS A 53 -17.52 7.18 8.76
C CYS A 53 -17.09 8.65 8.56
N GLY A 54 -17.12 9.18 7.33
CA GLY A 54 -16.61 10.53 7.05
C GLY A 54 -15.13 10.72 7.36
N GLY A 55 -14.31 9.66 7.18
CA GLY A 55 -12.90 9.65 7.59
C GLY A 55 -12.13 10.89 7.14
N SER A 56 -11.27 11.44 8.02
CA SER A 56 -10.57 12.72 7.82
C SER A 56 -9.71 12.81 6.55
N SER A 57 -9.26 11.67 6.02
CA SER A 57 -8.49 11.60 4.78
C SER A 57 -9.36 11.56 3.52
N ILE A 58 -10.69 11.56 3.65
CA ILE A 58 -11.63 11.62 2.53
C ILE A 58 -11.94 13.09 2.23
N CYS A 59 -11.97 13.46 0.94
CA CYS A 59 -12.41 14.78 0.49
C CYS A 59 -13.90 14.77 0.11
N GLU A 60 -14.45 15.95 -0.15
CA GLU A 60 -15.83 16.16 -0.62
C GLU A 60 -16.20 15.31 -1.85
N HIS A 61 -15.22 15.01 -2.71
CA HIS A 61 -15.40 14.14 -3.88
C HIS A 61 -15.51 12.64 -3.54
N GLY A 62 -15.54 12.28 -2.25
CA GLY A 62 -15.58 10.88 -1.78
C GLY A 62 -14.31 10.09 -2.12
N ARG A 63 -13.18 10.76 -2.35
CA ARG A 63 -11.87 10.14 -2.67
C ARG A 63 -10.89 10.39 -1.52
N VAL A 64 -9.85 9.56 -1.41
CA VAL A 64 -8.75 9.84 -0.48
C VAL A 64 -8.05 11.13 -0.95
N ARG A 65 -7.95 12.14 -0.09
CA ARG A 65 -7.40 13.49 -0.36
C ARG A 65 -6.08 13.44 -1.13
N SER A 66 -5.13 12.65 -0.67
CA SER A 66 -3.81 12.50 -1.31
C SER A 66 -3.87 11.95 -2.74
N ARG A 67 -4.95 11.25 -3.10
CA ARG A 67 -5.16 10.64 -4.43
C ARG A 67 -6.21 11.36 -5.26
N CYS A 68 -6.82 12.45 -4.76
CA CYS A 68 -7.85 13.15 -5.50
C CYS A 68 -7.22 14.18 -6.44
N LYS A 69 -7.42 14.00 -7.75
CA LYS A 69 -6.95 14.95 -8.77
C LYS A 69 -7.57 16.34 -8.63
N ALA A 70 -8.88 16.40 -8.38
CA ALA A 70 -9.61 17.67 -8.21
C ALA A 70 -9.12 18.47 -7.00
N CYS A 71 -8.64 17.80 -5.95
CA CYS A 71 -8.07 18.46 -4.76
C CYS A 71 -6.55 18.69 -4.85
N GLY A 72 -5.90 18.44 -6.00
CA GLY A 72 -4.44 18.53 -6.12
C GLY A 72 -3.68 17.58 -5.19
N GLY A 73 -4.25 16.41 -4.91
CA GLY A 73 -3.71 15.47 -3.92
C GLY A 73 -2.22 15.16 -4.12
N SER A 74 -1.47 15.06 -3.03
CA SER A 74 0.00 14.93 -3.06
C SER A 74 0.54 13.74 -3.87
N SER A 75 -0.25 12.68 -4.05
CA SER A 75 0.10 11.53 -4.90
C SER A 75 -0.11 11.76 -6.39
N ILE A 76 -0.66 12.91 -6.78
CA ILE A 76 -0.90 13.30 -8.18
C ILE A 76 0.26 14.21 -8.64
N CYS A 77 0.83 13.92 -9.81
CA CYS A 77 1.84 14.76 -10.44
C CYS A 77 1.19 15.86 -11.30
N GLU A 78 2.02 16.79 -11.80
CA GLU A 78 1.60 17.86 -12.72
C GLU A 78 0.89 17.34 -13.98
N HIS A 79 1.24 16.13 -14.45
CA HIS A 79 0.57 15.46 -15.57
C HIS A 79 -0.85 14.93 -15.23
N GLY A 80 -1.33 15.15 -14.00
CA GLY A 80 -2.64 14.69 -13.55
C GLY A 80 -2.76 13.18 -13.39
N ARG A 81 -1.63 12.47 -13.27
CA ARG A 81 -1.52 11.01 -13.04
C ARG A 81 -1.02 10.73 -11.63
N GLN A 82 -1.21 9.52 -11.11
CA GLN A 82 -0.54 9.13 -9.87
C GLN A 82 0.99 9.12 -10.09
N ARG A 83 1.73 9.78 -9.20
CA ARG A 83 3.20 9.93 -9.24
C ARG A 83 3.90 8.58 -9.43
N SER A 84 3.48 7.56 -8.68
CA SER A 84 4.06 6.22 -8.75
C SER A 84 3.93 5.56 -10.13
N GLY A 85 2.88 5.87 -10.90
CA GLY A 85 2.64 5.32 -12.23
C GLY A 85 2.96 6.28 -13.38
N CYS A 86 3.50 7.46 -13.09
CA CYS A 86 3.79 8.45 -14.13
C CYS A 86 5.16 8.19 -14.75
N LYS A 87 5.19 7.77 -16.02
CA LYS A 87 6.45 7.53 -16.77
C LYS A 87 7.31 8.79 -16.88
N ALA A 88 6.70 9.94 -17.18
CA ALA A 88 7.41 11.22 -17.30
C ALA A 88 8.07 11.65 -15.98
N CYS A 89 7.49 11.30 -14.83
CA CYS A 89 8.08 11.57 -13.51
C CYS A 89 9.00 10.47 -12.99
N GLY A 90 9.30 9.42 -13.80
CA GLY A 90 10.08 8.27 -13.32
C GLY A 90 9.41 7.52 -12.17
N GLY A 91 8.07 7.43 -12.17
CA GLY A 91 7.30 6.86 -11.07
C GLY A 91 7.79 5.49 -10.62
N SER A 92 7.77 5.24 -9.31
CA SER A 92 8.34 4.02 -8.71
C SER A 92 7.80 2.70 -9.24
N SER A 93 6.59 2.69 -9.81
CA SER A 93 5.98 1.52 -10.44
C SER A 93 6.44 1.30 -11.88
N ILE A 94 7.20 2.23 -12.46
CA ILE A 94 7.75 2.17 -13.81
C ILE A 94 9.20 1.65 -13.72
N CYS A 95 9.56 0.70 -14.58
CA CYS A 95 10.93 0.22 -14.72
C CYS A 95 11.72 1.05 -15.73
N GLU A 96 13.03 0.80 -15.81
CA GLU A 96 13.92 1.42 -16.80
C GLU A 96 13.46 1.20 -18.26
N HIS A 97 12.78 0.09 -18.54
CA HIS A 97 12.16 -0.19 -19.85
C HIS A 97 10.91 0.65 -20.14
N GLY A 98 10.53 1.57 -19.24
CA GLY A 98 9.35 2.43 -19.39
C GLY A 98 8.00 1.69 -19.32
N ARG A 99 7.98 0.48 -18.74
CA ARG A 99 6.79 -0.35 -18.53
C ARG A 99 6.46 -0.41 -17.04
N VAL A 100 5.23 -0.77 -16.68
CA VAL A 100 4.89 -1.07 -15.28
C VAL A 100 5.70 -2.28 -14.82
N ARG A 101 6.44 -2.14 -13.72
CA ARG A 101 7.37 -3.15 -13.15
C ARG A 101 6.72 -4.52 -13.04
N SER A 102 5.50 -4.60 -12.50
CA SER A 102 4.80 -5.88 -12.31
C SER A 102 4.52 -6.63 -13.61
N GLY A 103 4.35 -5.93 -14.73
CA GLY A 103 4.12 -6.52 -16.06
C GLY A 103 5.37 -6.55 -16.95
N CYS A 104 6.54 -6.16 -16.44
CA CYS A 104 7.75 -6.13 -17.24
C CYS A 104 8.43 -7.51 -17.21
N LYS A 105 8.39 -8.23 -18.35
CA LYS A 105 9.06 -9.53 -18.50
C LYS A 105 10.56 -9.46 -18.24
N ALA A 106 11.23 -8.44 -18.77
CA ALA A 106 12.68 -8.24 -18.60
C ALA A 106 13.07 -8.00 -17.13
N CYS A 107 12.15 -7.48 -16.30
CA CYS A 107 12.39 -7.30 -14.87
C CYS A 107 11.88 -8.48 -14.02
N GLY A 108 11.40 -9.57 -14.62
CA GLY A 108 10.75 -10.66 -13.90
C GLY A 108 9.52 -10.19 -13.10
N GLY A 109 8.76 -9.23 -13.64
CA GLY A 109 7.66 -8.60 -12.93
C GLY A 109 6.68 -9.61 -12.33
N GLY A 110 6.20 -9.35 -11.11
CA GLY A 110 5.40 -10.33 -10.35
C GLY A 110 4.08 -10.76 -11.01
N SER A 111 3.59 -10.03 -12.01
CA SER A 111 2.43 -10.43 -12.83
C SER A 111 2.79 -11.35 -13.99
N ILE A 112 4.08 -11.61 -14.23
CA ILE A 112 4.61 -12.53 -15.24
C ILE A 112 4.85 -13.90 -14.58
N CYS A 113 4.41 -14.96 -15.26
CA CYS A 113 4.68 -16.34 -14.84
C CYS A 113 6.03 -16.84 -15.38
N GLU A 114 6.43 -18.03 -14.94
CA GLU A 114 7.63 -18.71 -15.45
C GLU A 114 7.59 -18.94 -16.98
N HIS A 115 6.40 -19.09 -17.57
CA HIS A 115 6.20 -19.19 -19.03
C HIS A 115 6.35 -17.84 -19.77
N GLY A 116 6.73 -16.77 -19.08
CA GLY A 116 6.89 -15.44 -19.68
C GLY A 116 5.57 -14.80 -20.15
N ARG A 117 4.42 -15.26 -19.67
CA ARG A 117 3.08 -14.70 -19.98
C ARG A 117 2.53 -13.97 -18.75
N VAL A 118 1.52 -13.10 -18.95
CA VAL A 118 0.81 -12.51 -17.80
C VAL A 118 0.03 -13.62 -17.09
N ARG A 119 0.24 -13.77 -15.79
CA ARG A 119 -0.33 -14.83 -14.94
C ARG A 119 -1.84 -14.99 -15.13
N SER A 120 -2.59 -13.89 -15.13
CA SER A 120 -4.06 -13.91 -15.29
C SER A 120 -4.55 -14.47 -16.63
N GLY A 121 -3.71 -14.49 -17.66
CA GLY A 121 -4.04 -15.03 -18.99
C GLY A 121 -3.25 -16.30 -19.34
N CYS A 122 -2.45 -16.84 -18.42
CA CYS A 122 -1.64 -18.02 -18.69
C CYS A 122 -2.48 -19.28 -18.44
N LYS A 123 -2.88 -19.95 -19.53
CA LYS A 123 -3.65 -21.21 -19.47
C LYS A 123 -2.95 -22.29 -18.63
N GLU A 124 -1.63 -22.37 -18.73
CA GLU A 124 -0.79 -23.35 -18.04
C GLU A 124 -0.66 -23.07 -16.53
N CYS A 125 -0.76 -21.80 -16.12
CA CYS A 125 -0.78 -21.44 -14.69
C CYS A 125 -2.18 -21.48 -14.08
N GLY A 126 -3.21 -21.81 -14.86
CA GLY A 126 -4.60 -21.62 -14.50
C GLY A 126 -4.93 -20.13 -14.42
N ALA A 127 -5.68 -19.60 -15.39
CA ALA A 127 -6.38 -18.33 -15.17
C ALA A 127 -7.27 -18.52 -13.93
N GLY A 128 -7.00 -17.72 -12.89
CA GLY A 128 -7.37 -18.03 -11.51
C GLY A 128 -8.82 -18.44 -11.26
N SER A 129 -8.96 -19.34 -10.27
CA SER A 129 -10.11 -19.37 -9.36
C SER A 129 -10.03 -18.19 -8.38
#